data_AF-A0A177P3K0-F1
#
_entry.id   AF-A0A177P3K0-F1
#
_cell.length_a   1.000
_cell.length_b   1.000
_cell.length_c   1.000
_cell.angle_alpha   90.00
_cell.angle_beta   90.00
_cell.angle_gamma   90.00
#
_symmetry.space_group_name_H-M   'P 1'
#
loop_
_entity.id
_entity.type
_entity.pdbx_description
1 polymer ?
#
loop_
_entity_poly.entity_id
_entity_poly.type
_entity_poly.pdbx_seq_one_letter_code
_entity_poly.pdbx_strand_id
1 'polypeptide(L)'
;MESEIEDGIDEQAVAWFVRLRADNVSGQDETLFLEWLEQAETHRSAFYEICLLWGDPDFLHCLIGNAKKHGIAPSLKKKRYIEAWRYPVLVAALVVLAVGVARPLRVALKADYSSALGERKTVKLADGSTVMLNTGSAIAVEIAGEQRMVELLQGEAYFDVKPDPNRPFIVRADRSTTRVLGTHFFVDRQTDGDRISVLSGRVEVSEPRRWKEALVLRDREAVTVYDNAIGQPQTMNSALSTSWIGGYLVYENETLENVMRQINRYHAGTVYFKDDDLRQIRINGRLKIRRSREMFDVLRLSMALKMTYLTDWLVIVG
;
A
#
# COMPACT_ATOMS: atom_id res chain seq x y z
N MET A 1 34.32 53.33 44.19
CA MET A 1 32.91 53.70 44.47
C MET A 1 32.22 54.13 43.20
N GLU A 2 32.83 54.97 42.35
CA GLU A 2 32.32 55.24 40.98
C GLU A 2 32.18 53.94 40.13
N SER A 3 33.20 53.07 40.13
CA SER A 3 33.23 51.86 39.29
C SER A 3 32.17 50.80 39.66
N GLU A 4 31.75 50.72 40.93
CA GLU A 4 30.70 49.77 41.35
C GLU A 4 29.30 50.27 40.97
N ILE A 5 29.13 51.58 40.76
CA ILE A 5 27.87 52.17 40.31
C ILE A 5 27.75 52.06 38.78
N GLU A 6 28.85 52.26 38.05
CA GLU A 6 28.93 52.01 36.59
C GLU A 6 28.67 50.54 36.23
N ASP A 7 29.32 49.59 36.91
CA ASP A 7 29.10 48.14 36.70
C ASP A 7 27.61 47.76 36.89
N GLY A 8 26.92 48.44 37.82
CA GLY A 8 25.50 48.21 38.08
C GLY A 8 24.56 48.76 37.00
N ILE A 9 24.95 49.81 36.29
CA ILE A 9 24.16 50.44 35.21
C ILE A 9 24.32 49.62 33.92
N ASP A 10 25.53 49.17 33.61
CA ASP A 10 25.79 48.32 32.44
C ASP A 10 25.06 46.98 32.54
N GLU A 11 25.04 46.36 33.72
CA GLU A 11 24.25 45.15 33.98
C GLU A 11 22.74 45.37 33.76
N GLN A 12 22.20 46.53 34.15
CA GLN A 12 20.78 46.88 33.93
C GLN A 12 20.48 47.15 32.45
N ALA A 13 21.40 47.80 31.74
CA ALA A 13 21.26 48.07 30.33
C ALA A 13 21.25 46.77 29.50
N VAL A 14 22.07 45.78 29.87
CA VAL A 14 22.07 44.42 29.31
C VAL A 14 20.71 43.74 29.52
N ALA A 15 20.17 43.86 30.73
CA ALA A 15 18.90 43.27 31.10
C ALA A 15 17.73 43.85 30.27
N TRP A 16 17.69 45.17 30.09
CA TRP A 16 16.69 45.81 29.23
C TRP A 16 16.82 45.41 27.77
N PHE A 17 18.06 45.31 27.26
CA PHE A 17 18.31 44.90 25.87
C PHE A 17 17.77 43.50 25.56
N VAL A 18 17.93 42.55 26.50
CA VAL A 18 17.39 41.19 26.37
C VAL A 18 15.86 41.19 26.49
N ARG A 19 15.29 41.97 27.41
CA ARG A 19 13.84 42.02 27.66
C ARG A 19 13.06 42.58 26.47
N LEU A 20 13.52 43.68 25.85
CA LEU A 20 12.85 44.33 24.72
C LEU A 20 12.85 43.50 23.43
N ARG A 21 13.65 42.43 23.36
CA ARG A 21 13.70 41.51 22.22
C ARG A 21 12.99 40.18 22.44
N ALA A 22 12.40 39.98 23.61
CA ALA A 22 11.59 38.79 23.86
C ALA A 22 10.27 38.87 23.07
N ASP A 23 9.71 37.73 22.68
CA ASP A 23 8.46 37.67 21.87
C ASP A 23 7.21 38.17 22.62
N ASN A 24 7.32 38.57 23.90
CA ASN A 24 6.20 38.86 24.80
C ASN A 24 6.31 40.21 25.55
N VAL A 25 6.97 41.22 24.95
CA VAL A 25 7.05 42.58 25.51
C VAL A 25 5.64 43.18 25.64
N SER A 26 5.31 43.69 26.82
CA SER A 26 4.06 44.39 27.08
C SER A 26 4.24 45.92 27.02
N GLY A 27 3.16 46.67 26.77
CA GLY A 27 3.23 48.15 26.81
C GLY A 27 3.62 48.73 28.18
N GLN A 28 3.49 47.96 29.26
CA GLN A 28 4.01 48.35 30.58
C GLN A 28 5.54 48.25 30.64
N ASP A 29 6.13 47.29 29.93
CA ASP A 29 7.59 47.14 29.86
C ASP A 29 8.25 48.28 29.09
N GLU A 30 7.60 48.76 28.02
CA GLU A 30 8.05 49.93 27.26
C GLU A 30 8.03 51.20 28.12
N THR A 31 6.99 51.37 28.94
CA THR A 31 6.86 52.52 29.85
C THR A 31 7.95 52.53 30.92
N LEU A 32 8.19 51.37 31.57
CA LEU A 32 9.24 51.23 32.58
C LEU A 32 10.65 51.40 32.00
N PHE A 33 10.86 50.99 30.76
CA PHE A 33 12.13 51.19 30.06
C PHE A 33 12.39 52.68 29.77
N LEU A 34 11.37 53.41 29.31
CA LEU A 34 11.48 54.85 29.08
C LEU A 34 11.74 55.61 30.40
N GLU A 35 11.05 55.24 31.48
CA GLU A 35 11.32 55.79 32.81
C GLU A 35 12.76 55.55 33.26
N TRP A 36 13.32 54.35 33.02
CA TRP A 36 14.71 54.04 33.34
C TRP A 36 15.71 54.82 32.47
N LEU A 37 15.45 55.00 31.18
CA LEU A 37 16.26 55.85 30.30
C LEU A 37 16.23 57.33 30.73
N GLU A 38 15.14 57.79 31.34
CA GLU A 38 14.97 59.17 31.78
C GLU A 38 15.65 59.49 33.11
N GLN A 39 16.05 58.48 33.89
CA GLN A 39 16.65 58.66 35.22
C GLN A 39 18.00 59.39 35.18
N ALA A 40 18.88 59.09 34.20
CA ALA A 40 20.17 59.76 34.04
C ALA A 40 20.72 59.59 32.62
N GLU A 41 21.60 60.51 32.21
CA GLU A 41 22.31 60.43 30.92
C GLU A 41 23.25 59.22 30.81
N THR A 42 23.76 58.74 31.95
CA THR A 42 24.57 57.51 32.05
C THR A 42 23.79 56.24 31.66
N HIS A 43 22.48 56.21 31.87
CA HIS A 43 21.64 55.06 31.52
C HIS A 43 21.40 54.99 30.01
N ARG A 44 21.26 56.16 29.38
CA ARG A 44 21.11 56.28 27.92
C ARG A 44 22.39 55.87 27.20
N SER A 45 23.55 56.32 27.68
CA SER A 45 24.86 55.99 27.11
C SER A 45 25.18 54.50 27.26
N ALA A 46 25.01 53.93 28.45
CA ALA A 46 25.20 52.49 28.68
C ALA A 46 24.33 51.62 27.76
N PHE A 47 23.04 51.96 27.60
CA PHE A 47 22.15 51.22 26.69
C PHE A 47 22.53 51.38 25.21
N TYR A 48 23.00 52.57 24.82
CA TYR A 48 23.48 52.83 23.46
C TYR A 48 24.73 52.01 23.12
N GLU A 49 25.69 51.92 24.05
CA GLU A 49 26.91 51.12 23.88
C GLU A 49 26.60 49.63 23.67
N ILE A 50 25.64 49.07 24.42
CA ILE A 50 25.20 47.68 24.25
C ILE A 50 24.53 47.46 22.88
N CYS A 51 23.79 48.46 22.38
CA CYS A 51 23.19 48.39 21.05
C CYS A 51 24.24 48.40 19.94
N LEU A 52 25.36 49.12 20.11
CA LEU A 52 26.47 49.16 19.16
C LEU A 52 27.24 47.83 19.08
N LEU A 53 27.35 47.12 20.20
CA LEU A 53 28.04 45.82 20.29
C LEU A 53 27.18 44.63 19.81
N TRP A 54 25.94 44.89 19.38
CA TRP A 54 25.06 43.84 18.94
C TRP A 54 25.51 43.21 17.60
N GLY A 55 25.75 41.90 17.63
CA GLY A 55 26.20 41.10 16.48
C GLY A 55 27.45 40.27 16.80
N ASP A 56 28.10 40.57 17.93
CA ASP A 56 29.24 39.81 18.44
C ASP A 56 28.79 38.51 19.16
N PRO A 57 29.29 37.33 18.77
CA PRO A 57 28.91 36.04 19.36
C PRO A 57 29.32 35.86 20.83
N ASP A 58 30.48 36.37 21.22
CA ASP A 58 31.00 36.23 22.59
C ASP A 58 30.25 37.18 23.53
N PHE A 59 29.93 38.38 23.04
CA PHE A 59 29.07 39.32 23.75
C PHE A 59 27.66 38.75 23.95
N LEU A 60 27.08 38.12 22.92
CA LEU A 60 25.76 37.44 23.01
C LEU A 60 25.73 36.37 24.12
N HIS A 61 26.82 35.61 24.30
CA HIS A 61 26.94 34.65 25.38
C HIS A 61 26.96 35.31 26.77
N CYS A 62 27.65 36.45 26.90
CA CYS A 62 27.67 37.26 28.13
C CYS A 62 26.28 37.83 28.46
N LEU A 63 25.59 38.40 27.47
CA LEU A 63 24.23 38.95 27.61
C LEU A 63 23.25 37.92 28.18
N ILE A 64 23.28 36.68 27.67
CA ILE A 64 22.41 35.58 28.15
C ILE A 64 22.76 35.17 29.59
N GLY A 65 24.05 35.21 29.96
CA GLY A 65 24.52 34.94 31.32
C GLY A 65 24.01 35.96 32.34
N ASN A 66 24.16 37.26 32.03
CA ASN A 66 23.70 38.34 32.90
C ASN A 66 22.17 38.42 33.01
N ALA A 67 21.44 38.15 31.91
CA ALA A 67 19.98 38.06 31.96
C ALA A 67 19.48 36.97 32.92
N LYS A 68 20.20 35.83 33.02
CA LYS A 68 19.88 34.77 34.01
C LYS A 68 20.19 35.18 35.45
N LYS A 69 21.30 35.88 35.69
CA LYS A 69 21.70 36.38 37.02
C LYS A 69 20.64 37.29 37.64
N HIS A 70 20.02 38.15 36.84
CA HIS A 70 18.99 39.10 37.27
C HIS A 70 17.56 38.56 37.19
N GLY A 71 17.37 37.27 36.87
CA GLY A 71 16.03 36.66 36.81
C GLY A 71 15.15 37.16 35.65
N ILE A 72 15.75 37.81 34.66
CA ILE A 72 15.09 38.42 33.48
C ILE A 72 15.20 37.50 32.25
N ALA A 73 15.99 36.43 32.35
CA ALA A 73 16.02 35.38 31.34
C ALA A 73 14.59 34.91 31.07
N PRO A 74 14.13 34.92 29.79
CA PRO A 74 12.79 34.52 29.47
C PRO A 74 12.57 33.14 30.08
N SER A 75 11.57 33.01 30.95
CA SER A 75 11.13 31.69 31.35
C SER A 75 10.63 31.06 30.07
N LEU A 76 11.47 30.23 29.44
CA LEU A 76 11.00 29.26 28.48
C LEU A 76 10.15 28.32 29.31
N LYS A 77 8.89 28.72 29.56
CA LYS A 77 7.85 27.77 29.93
C LYS A 77 7.93 26.76 28.81
N LYS A 78 8.58 25.63 29.06
CA LYS A 78 8.45 24.45 28.20
C LYS A 78 6.96 24.25 28.16
N LYS A 79 6.30 24.71 27.09
CA LYS A 79 5.01 24.20 26.71
C LYS A 79 5.28 22.71 26.67
N ARG A 80 4.77 22.02 27.68
CA ARG A 80 4.49 20.60 27.58
C ARG A 80 3.56 20.56 26.37
N TYR A 81 4.15 20.38 25.18
CA TYR A 81 3.47 19.75 24.08
C TYR A 81 3.13 18.39 24.66
N ILE A 82 1.98 18.33 25.32
CA ILE A 82 1.31 17.08 25.63
C ILE A 82 1.34 16.32 24.32
N GLU A 83 1.69 15.06 24.41
CA GLU A 83 1.86 14.05 23.39
C GLU A 83 0.60 13.80 22.53
N ALA A 84 -0.16 14.85 22.22
CA ALA A 84 -1.38 14.88 21.43
C ALA A 84 -1.16 14.47 19.97
N TRP A 85 0.10 14.32 19.52
CA TRP A 85 0.41 13.71 18.23
C TRP A 85 0.62 12.18 18.30
N ARG A 86 0.80 11.59 19.49
CA ARG A 86 0.91 10.13 19.64
C ARG A 86 -0.44 9.42 19.45
N TYR A 87 -1.53 10.05 19.91
CA TYR A 87 -2.89 9.52 19.77
C TYR A 87 -3.41 9.44 18.33
N PRO A 88 -3.31 10.47 17.46
CA PRO A 88 -3.75 10.36 16.08
C PRO A 88 -2.90 9.39 15.26
N VAL A 89 -1.59 9.28 15.52
CA VAL A 89 -0.73 8.29 14.87
C VAL A 89 -1.11 6.86 15.27
N LEU A 90 -1.41 6.62 16.56
CA LEU A 90 -1.80 5.31 17.06
C LEU A 90 -3.20 4.89 16.57
N VAL A 91 -4.14 5.83 16.50
CA VAL A 91 -5.47 5.62 15.89
C VAL A 91 -5.35 5.36 14.39
N ALA A 92 -4.54 6.14 13.67
CA ALA A 92 -4.28 5.90 12.25
C ALA A 92 -3.64 4.53 12.02
N ALA A 93 -2.66 4.13 12.83
CA ALA A 93 -2.04 2.81 12.77
C ALA A 93 -3.03 1.68 13.05
N LEU A 94 -3.92 1.83 14.05
CA LEU A 94 -4.99 0.88 14.35
C LEU A 94 -6.01 0.79 13.21
N VAL A 95 -6.39 1.91 12.59
CA VAL A 95 -7.30 1.92 11.45
C VAL A 95 -6.65 1.25 10.24
N VAL A 96 -5.38 1.54 9.95
CA VAL A 96 -4.63 0.87 8.87
C VAL A 96 -4.52 -0.63 9.13
N LEU A 97 -4.23 -1.04 10.37
CA LEU A 97 -4.18 -2.45 10.75
C LEU A 97 -5.56 -3.12 10.65
N ALA A 98 -6.61 -2.46 11.15
CA ALA A 98 -7.97 -2.98 11.11
C ALA A 98 -8.45 -3.14 9.66
N VAL A 99 -8.20 -2.16 8.79
CA VAL A 99 -8.52 -2.23 7.36
C VAL A 99 -7.67 -3.31 6.66
N GLY A 100 -6.38 -3.40 6.98
CA GLY A 100 -5.47 -4.39 6.41
C GLY A 100 -5.82 -5.83 6.79
N VAL A 101 -6.30 -6.06 8.01
CA VAL A 101 -6.65 -7.40 8.53
C VAL A 101 -8.11 -7.78 8.23
N ALA A 102 -9.02 -6.82 8.11
CA ALA A 102 -10.45 -7.10 7.93
C ALA A 102 -10.75 -7.93 6.68
N ARG A 103 -10.10 -7.63 5.55
CA ARG A 103 -10.32 -8.38 4.30
C ARG A 103 -9.86 -9.84 4.37
N PRO A 104 -8.60 -10.16 4.72
CA PRO A 104 -8.16 -11.55 4.82
C PRO A 104 -8.93 -12.32 5.90
N LEU A 105 -9.30 -11.68 7.01
CA LEU A 105 -10.11 -12.32 8.06
C LEU A 105 -11.52 -12.69 7.56
N ARG A 106 -12.20 -11.80 6.82
CA ARG A 106 -13.52 -12.08 6.23
C ARG A 106 -13.47 -13.24 5.25
N VAL A 107 -12.43 -13.30 4.41
CA VAL A 107 -12.24 -14.42 3.48
C VAL A 107 -12.02 -15.71 4.26
N ALA A 108 -11.14 -15.70 5.26
CA ALA A 108 -10.85 -16.88 6.08
C ALA A 108 -12.10 -17.39 6.85
N LEU A 109 -12.97 -16.51 7.31
CA LEU A 109 -14.19 -16.89 8.03
C LEU A 109 -15.30 -17.44 7.12
N LYS A 110 -15.34 -17.02 5.84
CA LYS A 110 -16.37 -17.45 4.89
C LYS A 110 -15.94 -18.63 4.02
N ALA A 111 -14.64 -18.84 3.83
CA ALA A 111 -14.14 -19.85 2.91
C ALA A 111 -14.28 -21.26 3.48
N ASP A 112 -14.92 -22.15 2.73
CA ASP A 112 -14.93 -23.59 3.02
C ASP A 112 -13.63 -24.25 2.55
N TYR A 113 -13.06 -23.74 1.45
CA TYR A 113 -11.80 -24.23 0.91
C TYR A 113 -10.88 -23.07 0.53
N SER A 114 -9.61 -23.18 0.91
CA SER A 114 -8.55 -22.27 0.50
C SER A 114 -7.28 -23.01 0.09
N SER A 115 -6.44 -22.34 -0.69
CA SER A 115 -5.07 -22.71 -1.03
C SER A 115 -4.11 -21.62 -0.54
N ALA A 116 -2.96 -22.04 -0.02
CA ALA A 116 -1.89 -21.12 0.36
C ALA A 116 -1.21 -20.49 -0.88
N LEU A 117 -0.37 -19.48 -0.66
CA LEU A 117 0.50 -18.95 -1.71
C LEU A 117 1.47 -20.05 -2.19
N GLY A 118 1.55 -20.23 -3.51
CA GLY A 118 2.34 -21.29 -4.15
C GLY A 118 1.68 -22.68 -4.13
N GLU A 119 0.53 -22.84 -3.46
CA GLU A 119 -0.22 -24.09 -3.42
C GLU A 119 -1.30 -24.12 -4.50
N ARG A 120 -1.53 -25.29 -5.10
CA ARG A 120 -2.73 -25.57 -5.90
C ARG A 120 -3.50 -26.70 -5.23
N LYS A 121 -4.81 -26.57 -5.15
CA LYS A 121 -5.66 -27.51 -4.43
C LYS A 121 -6.85 -27.93 -5.27
N THR A 122 -7.07 -29.24 -5.38
CA THR A 122 -8.23 -29.80 -6.07
C THR A 122 -9.29 -30.23 -5.07
N VAL A 123 -10.53 -29.80 -5.29
CA VAL A 123 -11.69 -30.07 -4.45
C VAL A 123 -12.75 -30.77 -5.30
N LYS A 124 -13.23 -31.93 -4.83
CA LYS A 124 -14.39 -32.59 -5.41
C LYS A 124 -15.65 -32.13 -4.69
N LEU A 125 -16.63 -31.65 -5.45
CA LEU A 125 -17.88 -31.13 -4.93
C LEU A 125 -18.93 -32.24 -4.80
N ALA A 126 -19.98 -31.98 -4.00
CA ALA A 126 -21.04 -32.96 -3.72
C ALA A 126 -21.89 -33.32 -4.95
N ASP A 127 -21.97 -32.44 -5.96
CA ASP A 127 -22.65 -32.67 -7.23
C ASP A 127 -21.80 -33.49 -8.23
N GLY A 128 -20.56 -33.82 -7.88
CA GLY A 128 -19.60 -34.53 -8.72
C GLY A 128 -18.75 -33.62 -9.61
N SER A 129 -18.95 -32.30 -9.56
CA SER A 129 -18.06 -31.34 -10.21
C SER A 129 -16.70 -31.27 -9.50
N THR A 130 -15.67 -30.81 -10.20
CA THR A 130 -14.33 -30.61 -9.61
C THR A 130 -13.93 -29.14 -9.73
N VAL A 131 -13.42 -28.57 -8.64
CA VAL A 131 -12.83 -27.22 -8.62
C VAL A 131 -11.35 -27.35 -8.34
N MET A 132 -10.52 -26.67 -9.11
CA MET A 132 -9.11 -26.54 -8.82
C MET A 132 -8.78 -25.09 -8.49
N LEU A 133 -8.35 -24.87 -7.27
CA LEU A 133 -7.89 -23.61 -6.74
C LEU A 133 -6.44 -23.37 -7.17
N ASN A 134 -6.18 -22.20 -7.75
CA ASN A 134 -4.82 -21.73 -8.00
C ASN A 134 -4.18 -21.20 -6.69
N THR A 135 -2.97 -20.65 -6.77
CA THR A 135 -2.26 -20.02 -5.65
C THR A 135 -3.06 -18.92 -4.97
N GLY A 136 -3.13 -18.95 -3.63
CA GLY A 136 -3.76 -17.89 -2.83
C GLY A 136 -5.25 -17.69 -3.11
N SER A 137 -5.96 -18.77 -3.39
CA SER A 137 -7.38 -18.75 -3.75
C SER A 137 -8.26 -19.24 -2.60
N ALA A 138 -9.49 -18.74 -2.56
CA ALA A 138 -10.48 -19.13 -1.56
C ALA A 138 -11.89 -19.15 -2.14
N ILE A 139 -12.65 -20.20 -1.79
CA ILE A 139 -14.04 -20.39 -2.24
C ILE A 139 -14.96 -20.74 -1.06
N ALA A 140 -16.22 -20.32 -1.16
CA ALA A 140 -17.33 -20.83 -0.37
C ALA A 140 -18.26 -21.66 -1.28
N VAL A 141 -18.76 -22.78 -0.79
CA VAL A 141 -19.49 -23.77 -1.58
C VAL A 141 -20.86 -24.02 -0.95
N GLU A 142 -21.91 -23.74 -1.72
CA GLU A 142 -23.30 -23.99 -1.35
C GLU A 142 -23.93 -24.93 -2.38
N ILE A 143 -23.85 -26.24 -2.10
CA ILE A 143 -24.42 -27.28 -2.97
C ILE A 143 -25.42 -28.10 -2.14
N ALA A 144 -26.69 -27.73 -2.23
CA ALA A 144 -27.80 -28.37 -1.52
C ALA A 144 -29.11 -28.25 -2.31
N GLY A 145 -29.86 -29.35 -2.41
CA GLY A 145 -31.14 -29.36 -3.15
C GLY A 145 -30.99 -28.86 -4.58
N GLU A 146 -31.75 -27.84 -4.96
CA GLU A 146 -31.69 -27.21 -6.29
C GLU A 146 -30.51 -26.25 -6.47
N GLN A 147 -29.81 -25.88 -5.39
CA GLN A 147 -28.71 -24.92 -5.43
C GLN A 147 -27.38 -25.62 -5.74
N ARG A 148 -26.68 -25.12 -6.77
CA ARG A 148 -25.28 -25.46 -7.09
C ARG A 148 -24.51 -24.15 -7.22
N MET A 149 -24.12 -23.56 -6.10
CA MET A 149 -23.47 -22.26 -6.08
C MET A 149 -22.07 -22.32 -5.44
N VAL A 150 -21.13 -21.60 -6.05
CA VAL A 150 -19.79 -21.38 -5.49
C VAL A 150 -19.48 -19.88 -5.52
N GLU A 151 -19.00 -19.34 -4.42
CA GLU A 151 -18.50 -17.96 -4.34
C GLU A 151 -16.97 -17.95 -4.35
N LEU A 152 -16.35 -17.29 -5.33
CA LEU A 152 -14.93 -17.03 -5.39
C LEU A 152 -14.58 -15.79 -4.58
N LEU A 153 -14.14 -16.04 -3.35
CA LEU A 153 -13.79 -15.00 -2.38
C LEU A 153 -12.44 -14.35 -2.71
N GLN A 154 -11.52 -15.11 -3.29
CA GLN A 154 -10.19 -14.61 -3.65
C GLN A 154 -9.51 -15.50 -4.71
N GLY A 155 -8.66 -14.88 -5.54
CA GLY A 155 -7.74 -15.57 -6.42
C GLY A 155 -8.41 -16.09 -7.69
N GLU A 156 -7.93 -17.24 -8.16
CA GLU A 156 -8.37 -17.89 -9.39
C GLU A 156 -8.77 -19.34 -9.13
N ALA A 157 -9.83 -19.78 -9.81
CA ALA A 157 -10.28 -21.16 -9.79
C ALA A 157 -10.66 -21.66 -11.19
N TYR A 158 -10.30 -22.91 -11.44
CA TYR A 158 -10.77 -23.70 -12.59
C TYR A 158 -11.95 -24.57 -12.16
N PHE A 159 -12.99 -24.60 -13.00
CA PHE A 159 -14.20 -25.38 -12.77
C PHE A 159 -14.36 -26.40 -13.90
N ASP A 160 -14.46 -27.67 -13.50
CA ASP A 160 -14.92 -28.79 -14.31
C ASP A 160 -16.31 -29.18 -13.80
N VAL A 161 -17.33 -28.57 -14.42
CA VAL A 161 -18.72 -28.70 -13.96
C VAL A 161 -19.39 -29.89 -14.61
N LYS A 162 -19.89 -30.81 -13.77
CA LYS A 162 -20.65 -31.96 -14.25
C LYS A 162 -21.96 -31.49 -14.93
N PRO A 163 -22.26 -31.96 -16.15
CA PRO A 163 -23.49 -31.61 -16.85
C PRO A 163 -24.77 -31.94 -16.07
N ASP A 164 -25.65 -30.95 -15.91
CA ASP A 164 -27.01 -31.09 -15.40
C ASP A 164 -27.91 -30.02 -16.04
N PRO A 165 -28.76 -30.36 -17.03
CA PRO A 165 -29.61 -29.41 -17.74
C PRO A 165 -30.67 -28.75 -16.85
N ASN A 166 -31.07 -29.40 -15.75
CA ASN A 166 -32.16 -28.95 -14.91
C ASN A 166 -31.67 -28.06 -13.75
N ARG A 167 -30.40 -28.21 -13.35
CA ARG A 167 -29.82 -27.53 -12.20
C ARG A 167 -28.56 -26.76 -12.61
N PRO A 168 -28.68 -25.46 -12.91
CA PRO A 168 -27.53 -24.65 -13.31
C PRO A 168 -26.51 -24.52 -12.17
N PHE A 169 -25.25 -24.54 -12.55
CA PHE A 169 -24.13 -24.26 -11.66
C PHE A 169 -23.81 -22.76 -11.74
N ILE A 170 -23.76 -22.10 -10.58
CA ILE A 170 -23.58 -20.66 -10.46
C ILE A 170 -22.25 -20.38 -9.77
N VAL A 171 -21.40 -19.57 -10.39
CA VAL A 171 -20.20 -19.04 -9.75
C VAL A 171 -20.34 -17.54 -9.55
N ARG A 172 -20.19 -17.06 -8.32
CA ARG A 172 -20.17 -15.63 -8.00
C ARG A 172 -18.76 -15.20 -7.68
N ALA A 173 -18.32 -14.09 -8.24
CA ALA A 173 -17.14 -13.37 -7.81
C ALA A 173 -17.53 -11.94 -7.43
N ASP A 174 -16.56 -11.02 -7.32
CA ASP A 174 -16.80 -9.67 -6.79
C ASP A 174 -17.77 -8.85 -7.66
N ARG A 175 -17.60 -8.99 -8.98
CA ARG A 175 -18.23 -8.17 -10.02
C ARG A 175 -18.95 -9.02 -11.06
N SER A 176 -18.81 -10.34 -11.00
CA SER A 176 -19.39 -11.24 -11.97
C SER A 176 -20.24 -12.32 -11.32
N THR A 177 -21.33 -12.67 -12.01
CA THR A 177 -22.07 -13.91 -11.78
C THR A 177 -22.03 -14.71 -13.06
N THR A 178 -21.64 -15.98 -12.94
CA THR A 178 -21.49 -16.89 -14.05
C THR A 178 -22.46 -18.06 -13.88
N ARG A 179 -23.18 -18.40 -14.94
CA ARG A 179 -24.14 -19.52 -14.95
C ARG A 179 -23.78 -20.50 -16.06
N VAL A 180 -23.74 -21.78 -15.70
CA VAL A 180 -23.37 -22.86 -16.62
C VAL A 180 -24.21 -24.10 -16.39
N LEU A 181 -24.34 -24.96 -17.40
CA LEU A 181 -25.04 -26.24 -17.28
C LEU A 181 -24.09 -27.44 -17.26
N GLY A 182 -22.83 -27.26 -17.64
CA GLY A 182 -21.83 -28.31 -17.81
C GLY A 182 -20.71 -27.81 -18.71
N THR A 183 -19.66 -27.26 -18.10
CA THR A 183 -18.62 -26.51 -18.80
C THR A 183 -17.27 -26.63 -18.10
N HIS A 184 -16.22 -26.40 -18.88
CA HIS A 184 -14.87 -26.23 -18.39
C HIS A 184 -14.48 -24.76 -18.54
N PHE A 185 -14.27 -24.07 -17.42
CA PHE A 185 -14.00 -22.63 -17.44
C PHE A 185 -13.19 -22.18 -16.23
N PHE A 186 -12.70 -20.95 -16.30
CA PHE A 186 -11.97 -20.28 -15.23
C PHE A 186 -12.70 -19.03 -14.79
N VAL A 187 -12.56 -18.71 -13.51
CA VAL A 187 -12.88 -17.40 -12.95
C VAL A 187 -11.65 -16.92 -12.19
N ASP A 188 -11.15 -15.76 -12.57
CA ASP A 188 -10.00 -15.08 -11.93
C ASP A 188 -10.47 -13.72 -11.40
N ARG A 189 -10.52 -13.60 -10.07
CA ARG A 189 -10.89 -12.37 -9.38
C ARG A 189 -9.65 -11.49 -9.23
N GLN A 190 -9.57 -10.43 -10.03
CA GLN A 190 -8.48 -9.47 -9.99
C GLN A 190 -8.92 -8.15 -9.33
N THR A 191 -7.95 -7.29 -9.01
CA THR A 191 -8.22 -5.98 -8.39
C THR A 191 -9.13 -5.12 -9.27
N ASP A 192 -8.85 -5.10 -10.57
CA ASP A 192 -9.49 -4.21 -11.54
C ASP A 192 -10.70 -4.84 -12.25
N GLY A 193 -10.95 -6.14 -12.06
CA GLY A 193 -12.08 -6.84 -12.68
C GLY A 193 -12.04 -8.34 -12.48
N ASP A 194 -13.15 -9.01 -12.78
CA ASP A 194 -13.23 -10.47 -12.78
C ASP A 194 -13.07 -10.98 -14.21
N ARG A 195 -12.08 -11.84 -14.47
CA ARG A 195 -11.86 -12.44 -15.78
C ARG A 195 -12.49 -13.83 -15.84
N ILE A 196 -13.39 -14.05 -16.78
CA ILE A 196 -14.03 -15.33 -17.06
C ILE A 196 -13.46 -15.86 -18.37
N SER A 197 -13.00 -17.12 -18.37
CA SER A 197 -12.40 -17.74 -19.55
C SER A 197 -13.00 -19.13 -19.79
N VAL A 198 -13.52 -19.39 -20.98
CA VAL A 198 -14.20 -20.64 -21.31
C VAL A 198 -13.27 -21.54 -22.13
N LEU A 199 -13.06 -22.77 -21.66
CA LEU A 199 -12.35 -23.79 -22.44
C LEU A 199 -13.30 -24.55 -23.33
N SER A 200 -14.40 -25.02 -22.77
CA SER A 200 -15.42 -25.74 -23.52
C SER A 200 -16.79 -25.59 -22.89
N GLY A 201 -17.79 -25.44 -23.77
CA GLY A 201 -19.18 -25.27 -23.44
C GLY A 201 -19.62 -23.79 -23.48
N ARG A 202 -20.75 -23.50 -22.85
CA ARG A 202 -21.38 -22.18 -22.88
C ARG A 202 -21.54 -21.61 -21.49
N VAL A 203 -21.09 -20.38 -21.34
CA VAL A 203 -21.02 -19.71 -20.05
C VAL A 203 -21.75 -18.38 -20.15
N GLU A 204 -22.85 -18.26 -19.42
CA GLU A 204 -23.57 -17.00 -19.29
C GLU A 204 -22.92 -16.17 -18.18
N VAL A 205 -22.56 -14.92 -18.50
CA VAL A 205 -21.87 -13.99 -17.61
C VAL A 205 -22.72 -12.74 -17.45
N SER A 206 -22.98 -12.35 -16.21
CA SER A 206 -23.67 -11.11 -15.87
C SER A 206 -22.90 -10.30 -14.83
N GLU A 207 -23.15 -9.00 -14.81
CA GLU A 207 -22.67 -8.06 -13.80
C GLU A 207 -23.84 -7.81 -12.83
N PRO A 208 -23.70 -8.05 -11.52
CA PRO A 208 -24.83 -8.09 -10.60
C PRO A 208 -25.43 -6.72 -10.27
N ARG A 209 -24.72 -5.60 -10.47
CA ARG A 209 -25.19 -4.26 -10.10
C ARG A 209 -26.03 -3.59 -11.20
N ARG A 210 -25.91 -4.01 -12.45
CA ARG A 210 -26.70 -3.52 -13.59
C ARG A 210 -27.53 -4.67 -14.16
N TRP A 211 -28.84 -4.47 -14.31
CA TRP A 211 -29.73 -5.38 -15.06
C TRP A 211 -29.48 -5.40 -16.58
N LYS A 212 -28.21 -5.33 -17.01
CA LYS A 212 -27.87 -5.52 -18.43
C LYS A 212 -28.04 -6.99 -18.82
N GLU A 213 -28.30 -7.19 -20.10
CA GLU A 213 -28.37 -8.51 -20.74
C GLU A 213 -27.10 -9.31 -20.42
N ALA A 214 -27.30 -10.57 -20.08
CA ALA A 214 -26.21 -11.49 -19.83
C ALA A 214 -25.45 -11.77 -21.14
N LEU A 215 -24.12 -11.77 -21.07
CA LEU A 215 -23.25 -12.11 -22.18
C LEU A 215 -23.01 -13.62 -22.17
N VAL A 216 -23.23 -14.28 -23.30
CA VAL A 216 -22.91 -15.71 -23.44
C VAL A 216 -21.55 -15.86 -24.10
N LEU A 217 -20.60 -16.42 -23.36
CA LEU A 217 -19.31 -16.86 -23.85
C LEU A 217 -19.37 -18.29 -24.38
N ARG A 218 -18.58 -18.55 -25.41
CA ARG A 218 -18.41 -19.85 -26.07
C ARG A 218 -16.99 -20.36 -25.87
N ASP A 219 -16.74 -21.58 -26.36
CA ASP A 219 -15.44 -22.21 -26.39
C ASP A 219 -14.33 -21.24 -26.83
N ARG A 220 -13.27 -21.19 -26.02
CA ARG A 220 -12.08 -20.36 -26.25
C ARG A 220 -12.34 -18.86 -26.21
N GLU A 221 -13.43 -18.40 -25.62
CA GLU A 221 -13.65 -16.97 -25.38
C GLU A 221 -13.31 -16.60 -23.93
N ALA A 222 -12.86 -15.38 -23.73
CA ALA A 222 -12.66 -14.80 -22.41
C ALA A 222 -13.19 -13.36 -22.38
N VAL A 223 -13.65 -12.93 -21.21
CA VAL A 223 -14.08 -11.55 -20.98
C VAL A 223 -13.66 -11.10 -19.59
N THR A 224 -13.45 -9.79 -19.43
CA THR A 224 -13.26 -9.18 -18.12
C THR A 224 -14.52 -8.37 -17.77
N VAL A 225 -15.05 -8.60 -16.56
CA VAL A 225 -16.18 -7.88 -15.99
C VAL A 225 -15.65 -6.85 -14.99
N TYR A 226 -16.01 -5.60 -15.22
CA TYR A 226 -15.67 -4.43 -14.40
C TYR A 226 -16.90 -4.01 -13.57
N ASP A 227 -16.72 -3.07 -12.64
CA ASP A 227 -17.77 -2.65 -11.69
C ASP A 227 -19.11 -2.19 -12.34
N ASN A 228 -19.10 -1.74 -13.60
CA ASN A 228 -20.28 -1.20 -14.29
C ASN A 228 -20.39 -1.63 -15.76
N ALA A 229 -19.54 -2.56 -16.20
CA ALA A 229 -19.44 -2.94 -17.60
C ALA A 229 -18.87 -4.35 -17.77
N ILE A 230 -19.38 -5.06 -18.76
CA ILE A 230 -18.75 -6.27 -19.29
C ILE A 230 -17.92 -5.84 -20.50
N GLY A 231 -16.65 -6.24 -20.53
CA GLY A 231 -15.77 -6.00 -21.67
C GLY A 231 -16.24 -6.72 -22.94
N GLN A 232 -15.53 -6.53 -24.04
CA GLN A 232 -15.77 -7.32 -25.26
C GLN A 232 -15.17 -8.72 -25.11
N PRO A 233 -15.88 -9.79 -25.53
CA PRO A 233 -15.29 -11.12 -25.63
C PRO A 233 -14.03 -11.09 -26.50
N GLN A 234 -12.99 -11.79 -26.06
CA GLN A 234 -11.75 -11.97 -26.79
C GLN A 234 -11.48 -13.46 -26.98
N THR A 235 -10.95 -13.82 -28.14
CA THR A 235 -10.48 -15.17 -28.40
C THR A 235 -9.23 -15.45 -27.57
N MET A 236 -9.26 -16.56 -26.86
CA MET A 236 -8.22 -17.03 -25.97
C MET A 236 -7.38 -18.11 -26.65
N ASN A 237 -6.06 -18.04 -26.43
CA ASN A 237 -5.19 -19.18 -26.70
C ASN A 237 -5.31 -20.19 -25.54
N SER A 238 -6.20 -21.17 -25.71
CA SER A 238 -6.52 -22.17 -24.69
C SER A 238 -5.30 -22.93 -24.15
N ALA A 239 -4.26 -23.13 -24.97
CA ALA A 239 -3.03 -23.81 -24.52
C ALA A 239 -2.26 -22.98 -23.48
N LEU A 240 -2.22 -21.66 -23.66
CA LEU A 240 -1.58 -20.75 -22.71
C LEU A 240 -2.41 -20.64 -21.42
N SER A 241 -3.72 -20.49 -21.55
CA SER A 241 -4.62 -20.25 -20.42
C SER A 241 -4.86 -21.49 -19.53
N THR A 242 -4.66 -22.70 -20.07
CA THR A 242 -4.73 -23.96 -19.29
C THR A 242 -3.40 -24.41 -18.72
N SER A 243 -2.29 -23.77 -19.09
CA SER A 243 -0.95 -24.27 -18.75
C SER A 243 -0.76 -24.52 -17.25
N TRP A 244 -1.33 -23.64 -16.41
CA TRP A 244 -1.20 -23.73 -14.96
C TRP A 244 -1.92 -24.95 -14.38
N ILE A 245 -2.96 -25.47 -15.03
CA ILE A 245 -3.61 -26.73 -14.65
C ILE A 245 -2.58 -27.87 -14.72
N GLY A 246 -1.83 -27.93 -15.83
CA GLY A 246 -0.75 -28.89 -16.03
C GLY A 246 0.48 -28.65 -15.14
N GLY A 247 0.50 -27.58 -14.33
CA GLY A 247 1.63 -27.22 -13.48
C GLY A 247 2.76 -26.49 -14.21
N TYR A 248 2.43 -25.78 -15.30
CA TYR A 248 3.38 -24.98 -16.05
C TYR A 248 2.83 -23.57 -16.30
N LEU A 249 3.70 -22.61 -16.55
CA LEU A 249 3.35 -21.32 -17.15
C LEU A 249 3.95 -21.33 -18.55
N VAL A 250 3.13 -21.11 -19.57
CA VAL A 250 3.58 -21.04 -20.96
C VAL A 250 3.40 -19.62 -21.45
N TYR A 251 4.44 -19.10 -22.09
CA TYR A 251 4.54 -17.74 -22.59
C TYR A 251 4.82 -17.76 -24.09
N GLU A 252 4.08 -16.93 -24.81
CA GLU A 252 4.26 -16.74 -26.24
C GLU A 252 4.22 -15.23 -26.51
N ASN A 253 5.36 -14.67 -26.93
CA ASN A 253 5.56 -13.25 -27.19
C ASN A 253 5.09 -12.33 -26.04
N GLU A 254 5.28 -12.77 -24.80
CA GLU A 254 4.81 -12.05 -23.61
C GLU A 254 5.89 -11.09 -23.08
N THR A 255 5.51 -9.94 -22.52
CA THR A 255 6.50 -9.01 -21.96
C THR A 255 7.09 -9.54 -20.65
N LEU A 256 8.37 -9.28 -20.40
CA LEU A 256 9.03 -9.69 -19.15
C LEU A 256 8.30 -9.13 -17.93
N GLU A 257 7.74 -7.93 -18.01
CA GLU A 257 6.90 -7.39 -16.94
C GLU A 257 5.68 -8.27 -16.63
N ASN A 258 4.93 -8.69 -17.67
CA ASN A 258 3.77 -9.55 -17.49
C ASN A 258 4.16 -10.95 -17.00
N VAL A 259 5.26 -11.51 -17.54
CA VAL A 259 5.82 -12.78 -17.06
C VAL A 259 6.16 -12.69 -15.58
N MET A 260 6.92 -11.66 -15.18
CA MET A 260 7.29 -11.44 -13.78
C MET A 260 6.06 -11.25 -12.89
N ARG A 261 5.06 -10.46 -13.34
CA ARG A 261 3.80 -10.27 -12.61
C ARG A 261 3.07 -11.61 -12.39
N GLN A 262 3.05 -12.49 -13.39
CA GLN A 262 2.43 -13.81 -13.28
C GLN A 262 3.20 -14.74 -12.34
N ILE A 263 4.54 -14.77 -12.41
CA ILE A 263 5.37 -15.55 -11.47
C ILE A 263 5.15 -15.06 -10.04
N ASN A 264 5.04 -13.74 -9.87
CA ASN A 264 4.80 -13.12 -8.58
C ASN A 264 3.43 -13.46 -7.97
N ARG A 265 2.49 -14.06 -8.72
CA ARG A 265 1.25 -14.63 -8.13
C ARG A 265 1.53 -15.84 -7.24
N TYR A 266 2.61 -16.56 -7.51
CA TYR A 266 2.99 -17.79 -6.80
C TYR A 266 3.95 -17.52 -5.63
N HIS A 267 4.22 -16.24 -5.30
CA HIS A 267 5.22 -15.86 -4.32
C HIS A 267 4.99 -14.47 -3.72
N ALA A 268 5.31 -14.28 -2.44
CA ALA A 268 5.24 -12.99 -1.76
C ALA A 268 6.48 -12.11 -2.07
N GLY A 269 6.69 -11.76 -3.34
CA GLY A 269 7.80 -10.89 -3.77
C GLY A 269 7.32 -9.60 -4.43
N THR A 270 8.25 -8.68 -4.63
CA THR A 270 8.11 -7.51 -5.50
C THR A 270 9.27 -7.53 -6.48
N VAL A 271 8.97 -7.36 -7.77
CA VAL A 271 9.97 -7.27 -8.82
C VAL A 271 10.11 -5.80 -9.22
N TYR A 272 11.34 -5.28 -9.13
CA TYR A 272 11.68 -3.93 -9.55
C TYR A 272 12.60 -4.00 -10.76
N PHE A 273 12.25 -3.30 -11.83
CA PHE A 273 13.07 -3.16 -13.03
C PHE A 273 13.93 -1.91 -12.91
N LYS A 274 15.24 -2.06 -13.08
CA LYS A 274 16.18 -0.94 -13.02
C LYS A 274 16.11 -0.06 -14.26
N ASP A 275 15.69 -0.65 -15.38
CA ASP A 275 15.54 0.00 -16.67
C ASP A 275 14.17 -0.37 -17.27
N ASP A 276 13.50 0.58 -17.91
CA ASP A 276 12.16 0.37 -18.46
C ASP A 276 12.19 -0.47 -19.74
N ASP A 277 13.32 -0.47 -20.47
CA ASP A 277 13.51 -1.30 -21.66
C ASP A 277 13.42 -2.80 -21.32
N LEU A 278 13.86 -3.20 -20.13
CA LEU A 278 13.76 -4.58 -19.65
C LEU A 278 12.31 -5.04 -19.55
N ARG A 279 11.38 -4.15 -19.21
CA ARG A 279 9.95 -4.49 -19.07
C ARG A 279 9.36 -5.01 -20.38
N GLN A 280 9.85 -4.51 -21.51
CA GLN A 280 9.30 -4.77 -22.84
C GLN A 280 9.93 -5.98 -23.53
N ILE A 281 10.98 -6.58 -22.96
CA ILE A 281 11.61 -7.77 -23.54
C ILE A 281 10.57 -8.88 -23.69
N ARG A 282 10.50 -9.45 -24.89
CA ARG A 282 9.54 -10.50 -25.23
C ARG A 282 10.12 -11.88 -24.90
N ILE A 283 9.30 -12.70 -24.25
CA ILE A 283 9.68 -14.02 -23.76
C ILE A 283 8.79 -15.07 -24.41
N ASN A 284 9.45 -16.12 -24.89
CA ASN A 284 8.83 -17.38 -25.28
C ASN A 284 9.40 -18.46 -24.38
N GLY A 285 8.54 -19.32 -23.83
CA GLY A 285 9.03 -20.41 -23.01
C GLY A 285 7.97 -21.10 -22.19
N ARG A 286 8.40 -22.16 -21.53
CA ARG A 286 7.58 -22.95 -20.62
C ARG A 286 8.33 -23.10 -19.29
N LEU A 287 7.70 -22.66 -18.22
CA LEU A 287 8.24 -22.69 -16.88
C LEU A 287 7.42 -23.64 -16.02
N LYS A 288 8.06 -24.57 -15.31
CA LYS A 288 7.33 -25.44 -14.39
C LYS A 288 6.99 -24.67 -13.12
N ILE A 289 5.73 -24.72 -12.68
CA ILE A 289 5.31 -24.13 -11.41
C ILE A 289 5.97 -24.95 -10.28
N ARG A 290 6.92 -24.32 -9.60
CA ARG A 290 7.70 -24.86 -8.48
C ARG A 290 7.86 -23.77 -7.42
N ARG A 291 8.85 -23.89 -6.54
CA ARG A 291 9.27 -22.79 -5.67
C ARG A 291 9.73 -21.61 -6.53
N SER A 292 9.29 -20.41 -6.14
CA SER A 292 9.49 -19.16 -6.87
C SER A 292 10.94 -18.82 -7.22
N ARG A 293 11.89 -19.11 -6.32
CA ARG A 293 13.32 -18.87 -6.54
C ARG A 293 13.84 -19.66 -7.74
N GLU A 294 13.44 -20.93 -7.87
CA GLU A 294 13.79 -21.76 -9.02
C GLU A 294 13.21 -21.19 -10.32
N MET A 295 12.04 -20.57 -10.26
CA MET A 295 11.38 -19.96 -11.41
C MET A 295 12.12 -18.70 -11.89
N PHE A 296 12.55 -17.83 -10.97
CA PHE A 296 13.36 -16.65 -11.30
C PHE A 296 14.77 -17.05 -11.78
N ASP A 297 15.38 -18.07 -11.19
CA ASP A 297 16.70 -18.55 -11.59
C ASP A 297 16.71 -19.10 -13.02
N VAL A 298 15.64 -19.77 -13.46
CA VAL A 298 15.50 -20.20 -14.86
C VAL A 298 15.49 -18.99 -15.81
N LEU A 299 14.75 -17.92 -15.48
CA LEU A 299 14.73 -16.70 -16.28
C LEU A 299 16.08 -15.96 -16.28
N ARG A 300 16.74 -15.93 -15.13
CA ARG A 300 18.09 -15.36 -14.99
C ARG A 300 19.07 -16.07 -15.92
N LEU A 301 19.05 -17.40 -15.93
CA LEU A 301 19.96 -18.22 -16.74
C LEU A 301 19.64 -18.16 -18.24
N SER A 302 18.36 -18.14 -18.62
CA SER A 302 17.98 -18.16 -20.04
C SER A 302 18.15 -16.82 -20.74
N MET A 303 18.02 -15.71 -20.02
CA MET A 303 18.02 -14.36 -20.59
C MET A 303 19.26 -13.53 -20.21
N ALA A 304 20.23 -14.14 -19.50
CA ALA A 304 21.42 -13.48 -18.98
C ALA A 304 21.11 -12.19 -18.17
N LEU A 305 19.94 -12.12 -17.55
CA LEU A 305 19.51 -10.97 -16.74
C LEU A 305 20.29 -10.92 -15.44
N LYS A 306 20.64 -9.72 -14.97
CA LYS A 306 21.26 -9.54 -13.65
C LYS A 306 20.17 -9.37 -12.60
N MET A 307 19.81 -10.47 -11.94
CA MET A 307 18.86 -10.45 -10.82
C MET A 307 19.60 -10.32 -9.49
N THR A 308 19.30 -9.25 -8.75
CA THR A 308 19.82 -9.00 -7.40
C THR A 308 18.70 -9.20 -6.38
N TYR A 309 18.86 -10.18 -5.49
CA TYR A 309 17.92 -10.45 -4.41
C TYR A 309 18.34 -9.66 -3.17
N LEU A 310 17.58 -8.62 -2.81
CA LEU A 310 17.86 -7.83 -1.60
C LEU A 310 17.30 -8.52 -0.35
N THR A 311 16.12 -9.13 -0.48
CA THR A 311 15.46 -9.95 0.53
C THR A 311 14.74 -11.10 -0.16
N ASP A 312 14.10 -11.99 0.60
CA ASP A 312 13.16 -12.96 0.02
C ASP A 312 11.97 -12.27 -0.65
N TRP A 313 11.74 -10.96 -0.45
CA TRP A 313 10.55 -10.24 -0.93
C TRP A 313 10.86 -9.18 -1.98
N LEU A 314 12.13 -8.92 -2.31
CA LEU A 314 12.51 -7.90 -3.30
C LEU A 314 13.57 -8.41 -4.27
N VAL A 315 13.21 -8.44 -5.55
CA VAL A 315 14.10 -8.80 -6.67
C VAL A 315 14.30 -7.58 -7.56
N ILE A 316 15.54 -7.16 -7.74
CA ILE A 316 15.91 -6.12 -8.71
C ILE A 316 16.41 -6.79 -9.98
N VAL A 317 15.80 -6.47 -11.11
CA VAL A 317 16.19 -6.93 -12.45
C VAL A 317 16.95 -5.80 -13.14
N GLY A 318 18.18 -6.07 -13.57
CA GLY A 318 19.03 -5.16 -14.33
C GLY A 318 20.05 -5.92 -15.16
#